data_AF-A0AA40RWW7-F1
#
_entry.id   AF-A0AA40RWW7-F1
#
_cell.length_a   1.000
_cell.length_b   1.000
_cell.length_c   1.000
_cell.angle_alpha   90.00
_cell.angle_beta   90.00
_cell.angle_gamma   90.00
#
_symmetry.space_group_name_H-M   'P 1'
#
loop_
_entity.id
_entity.type
_entity.pdbx_description
1 polymer ?
#
loop_
_entity_poly.entity_id
_entity_poly.type
_entity_poly.pdbx_seq_one_letter_code
_entity_poly.pdbx_strand_id
1 'polypeptide(L)'
;MANNNFFNDPFGSDMNDIFNNMMGNMNGYNSENRRYLINGQEVTPEQFAQYRQSGQLPQGGQQGQVSGNGRMTAQQPGQPKQEGMLAKLGRNLTQEARDGLLDPVIGRNKEIQETAEILGRRTKNNPVLVGDAGVGKTAVVEGLAQAIVNGDVPAAIKDKEIYSIDISSLEAGTQFRGAFEENIQNLMKEVKAAGNVILFFDEIHQILGAGSTGGEDGGKGLADIIKPALSRGEIS
;
A
#
# COMPACT_ATOMS: atom_id res chain seq x y z
N MET A 1 26.58 49.14 -66.60
CA MET A 1 26.41 48.30 -65.38
C MET A 1 25.17 48.80 -64.67
N ALA A 2 24.23 48.02 -64.17
CA ALA A 2 23.87 46.61 -64.25
C ALA A 2 22.41 46.59 -63.80
N ASN A 3 21.56 45.78 -64.43
CA ASN A 3 20.13 45.76 -64.17
C ASN A 3 19.73 44.51 -63.37
N ASN A 4 18.67 44.72 -62.60
CA ASN A 4 17.90 43.78 -61.80
C ASN A 4 17.52 42.49 -62.54
N ASN A 5 17.52 41.37 -61.82
CA ASN A 5 16.30 40.60 -61.56
C ASN A 5 16.58 39.28 -60.82
N PHE A 6 15.53 38.81 -60.13
CA PHE A 6 15.26 37.43 -59.68
C PHE A 6 15.92 37.02 -58.33
N PHE A 7 15.27 36.40 -57.35
CA PHE A 7 13.93 35.80 -57.21
C PHE A 7 13.63 35.56 -55.69
N ASN A 8 12.37 35.79 -55.29
CA ASN A 8 11.50 35.10 -54.31
C ASN A 8 12.01 34.62 -52.92
N ASP A 9 11.37 35.11 -51.85
CA ASP A 9 11.15 34.36 -50.60
C ASP A 9 9.67 34.50 -50.14
N PRO A 10 8.96 33.42 -49.75
CA PRO A 10 7.50 33.31 -49.86
C PRO A 10 6.70 33.15 -48.54
N PHE A 11 7.17 33.61 -47.37
CA PHE A 11 6.50 33.29 -46.08
C PHE A 11 6.37 34.45 -45.08
N GLY A 12 6.08 35.67 -45.53
CA GLY A 12 6.04 36.86 -44.65
C GLY A 12 4.64 37.32 -44.21
N SER A 13 3.60 37.03 -44.98
CA SER A 13 2.31 37.73 -44.85
C SER A 13 1.13 36.83 -44.45
N ASP A 14 1.17 35.53 -44.73
CA ASP A 14 0.04 34.62 -44.50
C ASP A 14 -0.11 34.18 -43.03
N MET A 15 0.93 34.31 -42.21
CA MET A 15 0.94 33.76 -40.85
C MET A 15 0.14 34.62 -39.84
N ASN A 16 0.06 35.94 -40.07
CA ASN A 16 -0.73 36.84 -39.21
C ASN A 16 -2.24 36.63 -39.39
N ASP A 17 -2.70 36.36 -40.61
CA ASP A 17 -4.11 36.15 -40.91
C ASP A 17 -4.59 34.75 -40.50
N ILE A 18 -3.74 33.73 -40.63
CA ILE A 18 -4.00 32.37 -40.13
C ILE A 18 -4.13 32.37 -38.59
N PHE A 19 -3.29 33.14 -37.89
CA PHE A 19 -3.34 33.22 -36.43
C PHE A 19 -4.59 33.97 -35.93
N ASN A 20 -5.01 35.03 -36.63
CA ASN A 20 -6.23 35.77 -36.30
C ASN A 20 -7.50 34.94 -36.56
N ASN A 21 -7.55 34.17 -37.66
CA ASN A 21 -8.67 33.28 -37.94
C ASN A 21 -8.74 32.06 -37.00
N MET A 22 -7.59 31.61 -36.50
CA MET A 22 -7.54 30.51 -35.53
C MET A 22 -8.01 30.94 -34.12
N MET A 23 -7.74 32.19 -33.72
CA MET A 23 -8.25 32.75 -32.46
C MET A 23 -9.73 33.16 -32.52
N GLY A 24 -10.23 33.59 -33.68
CA GLY A 24 -11.63 33.99 -33.86
C GLY A 24 -12.64 32.84 -33.74
N ASN A 25 -12.21 31.60 -34.02
CA ASN A 25 -13.10 30.43 -34.03
C ASN A 25 -13.14 29.63 -32.72
N MET A 26 -12.50 30.12 -31.64
CA MET A 26 -12.55 29.50 -30.32
C MET A 26 -13.49 30.26 -29.39
N ASN A 27 -14.71 30.50 -29.88
CA ASN A 27 -15.77 31.09 -29.07
C ASN A 27 -16.43 29.99 -28.22
N GLY A 28 -15.96 29.88 -26.98
CA GLY A 28 -16.71 29.27 -25.90
C GLY A 28 -16.04 28.12 -25.17
N TYR A 29 -15.05 28.39 -24.31
CA TYR A 29 -14.79 27.61 -23.10
C TYR A 29 -14.10 28.49 -22.02
N ASN A 30 -14.69 28.51 -20.83
CA ASN A 30 -14.29 29.12 -19.55
C ASN A 30 -12.91 29.82 -19.46
N SER A 31 -12.93 31.13 -19.18
CA SER A 31 -11.77 32.03 -19.11
C SER A 31 -11.20 32.22 -17.69
N GLU A 32 -11.05 31.16 -16.89
CA GLU A 32 -10.54 31.32 -15.50
C GLU A 32 -9.27 30.52 -15.16
N ASN A 33 -8.67 29.74 -16.08
CA ASN A 33 -7.50 28.92 -15.71
C ASN A 33 -6.48 28.69 -16.84
N ARG A 34 -6.18 29.71 -17.64
CA ARG A 34 -5.06 29.62 -18.61
C ARG A 34 -3.72 29.85 -17.89
N ARG A 35 -2.99 28.77 -17.63
CA ARG A 35 -1.58 28.84 -17.16
C ARG A 35 -0.66 28.94 -18.37
N TYR A 36 0.24 29.91 -18.34
CA TYR A 36 1.23 30.13 -19.40
C TYR A 36 2.57 29.60 -18.92
N LEU A 37 3.36 29.02 -19.83
CA LEU A 37 4.66 28.45 -19.51
C LEU A 37 5.74 29.30 -20.17
N ILE A 38 6.68 29.82 -19.38
CA ILE A 38 7.89 30.51 -19.87
C ILE A 38 9.09 29.79 -19.28
N ASN A 39 10.01 29.30 -20.12
CA ASN A 39 11.19 28.52 -19.71
C ASN A 39 10.90 27.41 -18.68
N GLY A 40 9.76 26.74 -18.82
CA GLY A 40 9.36 25.61 -17.96
C GLY A 40 8.75 26.01 -16.60
N GLN A 41 8.55 27.29 -16.32
CA GLN A 41 7.83 27.77 -15.13
C GLN A 41 6.40 28.21 -15.49
N GLU A 42 5.43 27.75 -14.70
CA GLU A 42 4.04 28.21 -14.80
C GLU A 42 3.95 29.66 -14.29
N VAL A 43 3.47 30.55 -15.14
CA VAL A 43 3.25 31.96 -14.84
C VAL A 43 1.76 32.30 -14.98
N THR A 44 1.30 33.25 -14.17
CA THR A 44 -0.08 33.72 -14.26
C THR A 44 -0.28 34.59 -15.51
N PRO A 45 -1.53 34.75 -16.00
CA PRO A 45 -1.81 35.62 -17.14
C PRO A 45 -1.27 37.05 -17.00
N GLU A 46 -1.27 37.60 -15.79
CA GLU A 46 -0.76 38.94 -15.49
C GLU A 46 0.77 39.01 -15.60
N GLN A 47 1.46 38.00 -15.06
CA GLN A 47 2.92 37.88 -15.15
C GLN A 47 3.37 37.68 -16.62
N PHE A 48 2.59 36.93 -17.39
CA PHE A 48 2.84 36.73 -18.82
C PHE A 48 2.67 38.02 -19.63
N ALA A 49 1.66 38.84 -19.32
CA ALA A 49 1.44 40.13 -19.97
C ALA A 49 2.60 41.11 -19.70
N GLN A 50 3.12 41.12 -18.46
CA GLN A 50 4.29 41.93 -18.12
C GLN A 50 5.56 41.47 -18.85
N TYR A 51 5.81 40.16 -18.92
CA TYR A 51 6.94 39.61 -19.67
C TYR A 51 6.94 40.04 -21.15
N ARG A 52 5.77 40.04 -21.79
CA ARG A 52 5.64 40.49 -23.19
C ARG A 52 5.98 41.96 -23.40
N GLN A 53 5.79 42.80 -22.38
CA GLN A 53 6.09 44.23 -22.46
C GLN A 53 7.53 44.58 -22.04
N SER A 54 8.08 43.89 -21.03
CA SER A 54 9.37 44.24 -20.44
C SER A 54 10.53 43.32 -20.86
N GLY A 55 10.24 42.13 -21.38
CA GLY A 55 11.23 41.11 -21.75
C GLY A 55 11.96 40.47 -20.55
N GLN A 56 11.59 40.79 -19.31
CA GLN A 56 12.24 40.29 -18.10
C GLN A 56 11.39 39.20 -17.41
N LEU A 57 12.03 38.08 -17.07
CA LEU A 57 11.40 36.96 -16.36
C LEU A 57 11.03 37.35 -14.93
N PRO A 58 9.84 36.98 -14.42
CA PRO A 58 9.45 37.26 -13.05
C PRO A 58 10.34 36.46 -12.08
N GLN A 59 11.12 37.16 -11.27
CA GLN A 59 11.98 36.56 -10.25
C GLN A 59 11.13 36.21 -9.01
N GLY A 60 11.12 34.93 -8.65
CA GLY A 60 10.25 34.39 -7.60
C GLY A 60 10.52 34.99 -6.22
N GLY A 61 9.44 35.40 -5.54
CA GLY A 61 9.49 35.83 -4.16
C GLY A 61 8.11 36.11 -3.54
N GLN A 62 7.75 35.26 -2.57
CA GLN A 62 6.89 35.51 -1.40
C GLN A 62 5.36 35.73 -1.55
N GLN A 63 4.64 34.75 -1.00
CA GLN A 63 3.47 34.85 -0.10
C GLN A 63 2.51 36.03 -0.32
N GLY A 64 1.42 35.78 -1.04
CA GLY A 64 0.19 36.56 -0.96
C GLY A 64 -0.95 35.71 -0.38
N GLN A 65 -1.37 36.02 0.84
CA GLN A 65 -2.63 35.55 1.43
C GLN A 65 -3.80 35.95 0.52
N VAL A 66 -4.55 34.97 0.01
CA VAL A 66 -5.86 35.20 -0.60
C VAL A 66 -6.91 34.65 0.34
N SER A 67 -7.61 35.57 0.99
CA SER A 67 -8.84 35.36 1.74
C SER A 67 -9.95 35.07 0.74
N GLY A 68 -10.58 33.89 0.81
CA GLY A 68 -11.68 33.52 -0.08
C GLY A 68 -12.30 32.18 0.29
N ASN A 69 -13.52 32.23 0.84
CA ASN A 69 -14.36 31.09 1.19
C ASN A 69 -14.50 30.08 0.04
N GLY A 70 -13.91 28.89 0.22
CA GLY A 70 -14.14 27.74 -0.64
C GLY A 70 -13.63 26.48 0.03
N ARG A 71 -14.54 25.64 0.51
CA ARG A 71 -14.22 24.31 1.06
C ARG A 71 -13.50 23.49 -0.01
N MET A 72 -12.18 23.38 0.10
CA MET A 72 -11.40 22.36 -0.60
C MET A 72 -10.65 21.56 0.45
N THR A 73 -11.04 20.29 0.54
CA THR A 73 -10.39 19.24 1.31
C THR A 73 -8.91 19.17 0.93
N ALA A 74 -8.06 19.63 1.83
CA ALA A 74 -6.62 19.44 1.74
C ALA A 74 -6.32 17.94 1.80
N GLN A 75 -6.06 17.32 0.64
CA GLN A 75 -5.28 16.10 0.59
C GLN A 75 -3.87 16.48 1.04
N GLN A 76 -3.55 16.11 2.28
CA GLN A 76 -2.18 16.12 2.77
C GLN A 76 -1.31 15.28 1.83
N PRO A 77 -0.12 15.76 1.44
CA PRO A 77 0.89 14.91 0.81
C PRO A 77 1.12 13.72 1.74
N GLY A 78 0.95 12.52 1.19
CA GLY A 78 1.05 11.27 1.94
C GLY A 78 2.31 11.27 2.78
N GLN A 79 2.12 11.28 4.10
CA GLN A 79 3.15 10.78 5.00
C GLN A 79 3.57 9.42 4.44
N PRO A 80 4.87 9.12 4.28
CA PRO A 80 5.27 7.75 4.07
C PRO A 80 4.67 6.99 5.24
N LYS A 81 3.62 6.18 4.99
CA LYS A 81 3.13 5.22 5.97
C LYS A 81 4.38 4.49 6.37
N GLN A 82 4.82 4.67 7.61
CA GLN A 82 5.84 3.80 8.17
C GLN A 82 5.26 2.40 7.97
N GLU A 83 5.81 1.66 7.02
CA GLU A 83 5.37 0.31 6.75
C GLU A 83 5.55 -0.43 8.07
N GLY A 84 4.40 -0.76 8.66
CA GLY A 84 4.33 -1.53 9.88
C GLY A 84 5.11 -2.81 9.71
N MET A 85 5.58 -3.36 10.82
CA MET A 85 6.38 -4.56 10.75
C MET A 85 5.57 -5.75 10.19
N LEU A 86 4.24 -5.74 10.35
CA LEU A 86 3.33 -6.63 9.63
C LEU A 86 3.47 -6.55 8.11
N ALA A 87 3.60 -5.35 7.54
CA ALA A 87 3.76 -5.15 6.10
C ALA A 87 5.16 -5.55 5.61
N LYS A 88 6.18 -5.44 6.46
CA LYS A 88 7.55 -5.81 6.11
C LYS A 88 7.83 -7.31 6.20
N LEU A 89 7.18 -7.99 7.13
CA LEU A 89 7.47 -9.39 7.48
C LEU A 89 6.39 -10.38 7.05
N GLY A 90 5.21 -9.88 6.70
CA GLY A 90 4.04 -10.68 6.42
C GLY A 90 3.46 -10.45 5.03
N ARG A 91 2.77 -11.46 4.52
CA ARG A 91 1.91 -11.37 3.34
C ARG A 91 0.46 -11.28 3.79
N ASN A 92 -0.28 -10.28 3.31
CA ASN A 92 -1.71 -10.15 3.59
C ASN A 92 -2.51 -11.04 2.64
N LEU A 93 -2.84 -12.25 3.10
CA LEU A 93 -3.60 -13.22 2.31
C LEU A 93 -5.03 -12.74 2.03
N THR A 94 -5.63 -11.94 2.92
CA THR A 94 -6.96 -11.37 2.69
C THR A 94 -6.94 -10.33 1.58
N GLN A 95 -5.88 -9.52 1.50
CA GLN A 95 -5.71 -8.58 0.40
C GLN A 95 -5.44 -9.32 -0.92
N GLU A 96 -4.55 -10.32 -0.91
CA GLU A 96 -4.31 -11.18 -2.08
C GLU A 96 -5.60 -11.87 -2.57
N ALA A 97 -6.48 -12.28 -1.65
CA ALA A 97 -7.80 -12.82 -1.99
C ALA A 97 -8.72 -11.77 -2.64
N ARG A 98 -8.76 -10.53 -2.11
CA ARG A 98 -9.53 -9.41 -2.72
C ARG A 98 -9.03 -9.09 -4.13
N ASP A 99 -7.72 -9.17 -4.33
CA ASP A 99 -7.07 -8.89 -5.60
C ASP A 99 -7.15 -10.06 -6.59
N GLY A 100 -7.71 -11.21 -6.18
CA GLY A 100 -7.85 -12.40 -7.02
C GLY A 100 -6.52 -13.09 -7.32
N LEU A 101 -5.50 -12.90 -6.47
CA LEU A 101 -4.17 -13.47 -6.63
C LEU A 101 -4.04 -14.89 -6.05
N LEU A 102 -4.97 -15.28 -5.18
CA LEU A 102 -5.00 -16.63 -4.60
C LEU A 102 -5.69 -17.62 -5.53
N ASP A 103 -5.13 -18.82 -5.64
CA ASP A 103 -5.74 -19.91 -6.40
C ASP A 103 -7.08 -20.35 -5.78
N PRO A 104 -8.09 -20.70 -6.60
CA PRO A 104 -9.38 -21.16 -6.08
C PRO A 104 -9.23 -22.51 -5.36
N VAL A 105 -9.71 -22.57 -4.12
CA VAL A 105 -9.58 -23.76 -3.27
C VAL A 105 -10.77 -24.69 -3.47
N ILE A 106 -10.49 -25.93 -3.88
CA ILE A 106 -11.52 -26.95 -4.18
C ILE A 106 -11.46 -28.09 -3.16
N GLY A 107 -12.62 -28.52 -2.66
CA GLY A 107 -12.75 -29.73 -1.84
C GLY A 107 -12.28 -29.59 -0.39
N ARG A 108 -12.09 -28.37 0.12
CA ARG A 108 -11.65 -28.06 1.51
C ARG A 108 -12.69 -27.32 2.35
N ASN A 109 -13.95 -27.35 1.92
CA ASN A 109 -15.04 -26.59 2.56
C ASN A 109 -15.19 -26.95 4.04
N LYS A 110 -15.03 -28.24 4.39
CA LYS A 110 -15.16 -28.71 5.76
C LYS A 110 -14.05 -28.15 6.64
N GLU A 111 -12.80 -28.24 6.22
CA GLU A 111 -11.65 -27.75 6.98
C GLU A 111 -11.67 -26.21 7.11
N ILE A 112 -12.06 -25.49 6.06
CA ILE A 112 -12.23 -24.03 6.09
C ILE A 112 -13.31 -23.64 7.10
N GLN A 113 -14.46 -24.31 7.07
CA GLN A 113 -15.57 -24.06 7.99
C GLN A 113 -15.17 -24.37 9.45
N GLU A 114 -14.55 -25.53 9.71
CA GLU A 114 -14.08 -25.89 11.05
C GLU A 114 -13.05 -24.87 11.59
N THR A 115 -12.14 -24.40 10.73
CA THR A 115 -11.15 -23.38 11.09
C THR A 115 -11.83 -22.05 11.44
N ALA A 116 -12.79 -21.60 10.62
CA ALA A 116 -13.58 -20.39 10.87
C ALA A 116 -14.36 -20.47 12.19
N GLU A 117 -14.98 -21.61 12.47
CA GLU A 117 -15.73 -21.85 13.71
C GLU A 117 -14.81 -21.85 14.94
N ILE A 118 -13.61 -22.43 14.85
CA ILE A 118 -12.63 -22.41 15.93
C ILE A 118 -12.18 -20.98 16.23
N LEU A 119 -11.84 -20.19 15.22
CA LEU A 119 -11.42 -18.78 15.38
C LEU A 119 -12.52 -17.91 16.00
N GLY A 120 -13.80 -18.24 15.76
CA GLY A 120 -14.94 -17.54 16.35
C GLY A 120 -15.23 -17.85 17.82
N ARG A 121 -14.48 -18.77 18.46
CA ARG A 121 -14.70 -19.14 19.86
C ARG A 121 -14.22 -18.05 20.82
N ARG A 122 -14.79 -18.01 22.03
CA ARG A 122 -14.34 -17.10 23.11
C ARG A 122 -13.04 -17.55 23.76
N THR A 123 -12.75 -18.85 23.75
CA THR A 123 -11.56 -19.44 24.36
C THR A 123 -11.04 -20.57 23.46
N LYS A 124 -9.73 -20.82 23.51
CA LYS A 124 -9.06 -21.82 22.66
C LYS A 124 -9.41 -21.64 21.17
N ASN A 125 -9.34 -20.40 20.73
CA ASN A 125 -9.71 -19.97 19.38
C ASN A 125 -8.52 -19.98 18.40
N ASN A 126 -7.45 -20.72 18.75
CA ASN A 126 -6.25 -20.85 17.93
C ASN A 126 -6.28 -22.23 17.25
N PRO A 127 -6.74 -22.34 15.99
CA PRO A 127 -6.76 -23.61 15.26
C PRO A 127 -5.32 -24.05 14.92
N VAL A 128 -5.10 -25.37 14.88
CA VAL A 128 -3.84 -25.96 14.42
C VAL A 128 -4.17 -26.99 13.35
N LEU A 129 -3.71 -26.75 12.13
CA LEU A 129 -3.88 -27.67 11.00
C LEU A 129 -2.78 -28.75 11.07
N VAL A 130 -3.18 -30.00 11.22
CA VAL A 130 -2.27 -31.15 11.36
C VAL A 130 -2.40 -32.07 10.15
N GLY A 131 -1.27 -32.56 9.66
CA GLY A 131 -1.18 -33.45 8.49
C GLY A 131 0.26 -33.47 7.96
N ASP A 132 0.52 -34.40 7.03
CA ASP A 132 1.85 -34.55 6.41
C ASP A 132 2.26 -33.28 5.63
N ALA A 133 3.55 -33.15 5.33
CA ALA A 133 4.05 -32.06 4.49
C ALA A 133 3.46 -32.18 3.07
N GLY A 134 3.10 -31.05 2.46
CA GLY A 134 2.59 -31.01 1.09
C GLY A 134 1.11 -31.39 0.90
N VAL A 135 0.37 -31.74 1.96
CA VAL A 135 -1.06 -32.08 1.85
C VAL A 135 -1.98 -30.86 1.60
N GLY A 136 -1.43 -29.65 1.48
CA GLY A 136 -2.18 -28.42 1.22
C GLY A 136 -2.80 -27.77 2.47
N LYS A 137 -2.10 -27.78 3.62
CA LYS A 137 -2.54 -27.05 4.83
C LYS A 137 -2.65 -25.55 4.57
N THR A 138 -1.70 -24.99 3.84
CA THR A 138 -1.69 -23.58 3.39
C THR A 138 -2.92 -23.24 2.55
N ALA A 139 -3.36 -24.14 1.67
CA ALA A 139 -4.56 -23.94 0.85
C ALA A 139 -5.85 -23.79 1.68
N VAL A 140 -5.93 -24.43 2.85
CA VAL A 140 -7.08 -24.22 3.76
C VAL A 140 -7.11 -22.78 4.28
N VAL A 141 -5.94 -22.18 4.55
CA VAL A 141 -5.83 -20.81 5.04
C VAL A 141 -6.10 -19.79 3.93
N GLU A 142 -5.61 -20.04 2.72
CA GLU A 142 -5.93 -19.25 1.53
C GLU A 142 -7.44 -19.28 1.22
N GLY A 143 -8.06 -20.47 1.33
CA GLY A 143 -9.51 -20.64 1.18
C GLY A 143 -10.29 -19.92 2.28
N LEU A 144 -9.77 -19.90 3.51
CA LEU A 144 -10.35 -19.10 4.59
C LEU A 144 -10.26 -17.60 4.29
N ALA A 145 -9.15 -17.11 3.73
CA ALA A 145 -9.03 -15.71 3.32
C ALA A 145 -10.07 -15.35 2.25
N GLN A 146 -10.28 -16.22 1.25
CA GLN A 146 -11.34 -16.07 0.26
C GLN A 146 -12.73 -16.05 0.91
N ALA A 147 -13.01 -16.96 1.86
CA ALA A 147 -14.28 -17.02 2.57
C ALA A 147 -14.56 -15.74 3.39
N ILE A 148 -13.54 -15.18 4.05
CA ILE A 148 -13.65 -13.90 4.77
C ILE A 148 -14.01 -12.78 3.80
N VAL A 149 -13.32 -12.68 2.65
CA VAL A 149 -13.60 -11.65 1.63
C VAL A 149 -15.02 -11.75 1.08
N ASN A 150 -15.49 -12.98 0.85
CA ASN A 150 -16.86 -13.23 0.39
C ASN A 150 -17.92 -13.03 1.48
N GLY A 151 -17.50 -12.92 2.75
CA GLY A 151 -18.40 -12.80 3.89
C GLY A 151 -19.05 -14.12 4.32
N ASP A 152 -18.54 -15.26 3.83
CA ASP A 152 -19.01 -16.62 4.09
C ASP A 152 -18.38 -17.21 5.36
N VAL A 153 -18.36 -16.42 6.44
CA VAL A 153 -17.76 -16.77 7.73
C VAL A 153 -18.61 -16.26 8.90
N PRO A 154 -18.44 -16.81 10.11
CA PRO A 154 -19.11 -16.29 11.31
C PRO A 154 -18.82 -14.80 11.52
N ALA A 155 -19.81 -14.07 12.05
CA ALA A 155 -19.70 -12.62 12.30
C ALA A 155 -18.47 -12.22 13.13
N ALA A 156 -18.00 -13.11 14.02
CA ALA A 156 -16.84 -12.88 14.87
C ALA A 156 -15.52 -12.67 14.09
N ILE A 157 -15.42 -13.19 12.86
CA ILE A 157 -14.20 -13.12 12.05
C ILE A 157 -14.40 -12.43 10.70
N LYS A 158 -15.61 -11.94 10.41
CA LYS A 158 -15.99 -11.39 9.10
C LYS A 158 -15.14 -10.18 8.67
N ASP A 159 -14.74 -9.34 9.63
CA ASP A 159 -13.98 -8.12 9.36
C ASP A 159 -12.48 -8.28 9.68
N LYS A 160 -12.00 -9.52 9.83
CA LYS A 160 -10.59 -9.81 10.14
C LYS A 160 -9.76 -9.94 8.87
N GLU A 161 -8.46 -9.71 8.99
CA GLU A 161 -7.47 -9.90 7.93
C GLU A 161 -6.47 -10.98 8.32
N ILE A 162 -6.16 -11.89 7.40
CA ILE A 162 -5.18 -12.96 7.59
C ILE A 162 -3.82 -12.49 7.07
N TYR A 163 -2.82 -12.54 7.94
CA TYR A 163 -1.42 -12.30 7.61
C TYR A 163 -0.61 -13.58 7.76
N SER A 164 0.04 -14.01 6.69
CA SER A 164 1.03 -15.09 6.70
C SER A 164 2.38 -14.53 7.08
N ILE A 165 3.02 -15.10 8.11
CA ILE A 165 4.34 -14.67 8.57
C ILE A 165 5.39 -15.69 8.15
N ASP A 166 6.43 -15.23 7.46
CA ASP A 166 7.61 -16.04 7.17
C ASP A 166 8.64 -15.90 8.30
N ILE A 167 8.82 -16.97 9.07
CA ILE A 167 9.74 -17.03 10.21
C ILE A 167 11.20 -16.97 9.73
N SER A 168 11.49 -17.47 8.53
CA SER A 168 12.83 -17.39 7.95
C SER A 168 13.20 -15.93 7.64
N SER A 169 12.23 -15.11 7.22
CA SER A 169 12.43 -13.67 7.00
C SER A 169 12.70 -12.88 8.29
N LEU A 170 12.16 -13.36 9.42
CA LEU A 170 12.39 -12.80 10.74
C LEU A 170 13.81 -13.08 11.26
N GLU A 171 14.41 -14.19 10.86
CA GLU A 171 15.79 -14.58 11.20
C GLU A 171 16.82 -13.95 10.23
N ALA A 172 16.44 -13.75 8.97
CA ALA A 172 17.29 -13.20 7.93
C ALA A 172 17.67 -11.73 8.21
N GLY A 173 18.94 -11.51 8.59
CA GLY A 173 19.50 -10.17 8.78
C GLY A 173 19.78 -9.80 10.25
N THR A 174 19.41 -10.64 11.21
CA THR A 174 19.76 -10.42 12.61
C THR A 174 20.94 -11.31 13.01
N GLN A 175 22.15 -10.74 13.09
CA GLN A 175 23.32 -11.46 13.63
C GLN A 175 23.24 -11.67 15.16
N PHE A 176 22.25 -11.06 15.81
CA PHE A 176 22.04 -11.09 17.26
C PHE A 176 20.70 -11.73 17.59
N ARG A 177 20.74 -12.81 18.38
CA ARG A 177 19.58 -13.56 18.89
C ARG A 177 18.48 -12.68 19.52
N GLY A 178 18.86 -11.56 20.14
CA GLY A 178 17.91 -10.63 20.77
C GLY A 178 17.04 -9.84 19.77
N ALA A 179 17.53 -9.58 18.57
CA ALA A 179 16.78 -8.82 17.57
C ALA A 179 15.59 -9.61 17.00
N PHE A 180 15.72 -10.94 16.89
CA PHE A 180 14.61 -11.81 16.55
C PHE A 180 13.48 -11.76 17.59
N GLU A 181 13.83 -11.85 18.88
CA GLU A 181 12.84 -11.76 19.97
C GLU A 181 12.16 -10.39 20.00
N GLU A 182 12.92 -9.31 19.79
CA GLU A 182 12.38 -7.96 19.69
C GLU A 182 11.42 -7.80 18.50
N ASN A 183 11.77 -8.36 17.33
CA ASN A 183 10.91 -8.36 16.14
C ASN A 183 9.61 -9.13 16.39
N ILE A 184 9.63 -10.26 17.09
CA ILE A 184 8.37 -10.93 17.47
C ILE A 184 7.56 -10.07 18.43
N GLN A 185 8.20 -9.50 19.46
CA GLN A 185 7.47 -8.70 20.45
C GLN A 185 6.79 -7.49 19.79
N ASN A 186 7.49 -6.82 18.88
CA ASN A 186 6.94 -5.70 18.14
C ASN A 186 5.82 -6.16 17.20
N LEU A 187 5.90 -7.38 16.63
CA LEU A 187 4.87 -7.96 15.75
C LEU A 187 3.59 -8.20 16.56
N MET A 188 3.73 -8.82 17.73
CA MET A 188 2.61 -9.07 18.64
C MET A 188 1.96 -7.77 19.12
N LYS A 189 2.74 -6.71 19.38
CA LYS A 189 2.19 -5.39 19.76
C LYS A 189 1.37 -4.79 18.62
N GLU A 190 1.87 -4.87 17.38
CA GLU A 190 1.17 -4.33 16.21
C GLU A 190 -0.15 -5.07 15.95
N VAL A 191 -0.12 -6.40 16.01
CA VAL A 191 -1.30 -7.26 15.86
C VAL A 191 -2.35 -6.97 16.93
N LYS A 192 -1.91 -6.83 18.18
CA LYS A 192 -2.80 -6.49 19.30
C LYS A 192 -3.39 -5.08 19.14
N ALA A 193 -2.62 -4.12 18.62
CA ALA A 193 -3.09 -2.77 18.37
C ALA A 193 -4.10 -2.72 17.20
N ALA A 194 -3.91 -3.54 16.17
CA ALA A 194 -4.84 -3.65 15.05
C ALA A 194 -6.18 -4.29 15.48
N GLY A 195 -6.14 -5.37 16.27
CA GLY A 195 -7.32 -6.03 16.84
C GLY A 195 -8.19 -6.82 15.84
N ASN A 196 -7.97 -6.63 14.54
CA ASN A 196 -8.66 -7.32 13.46
C ASN A 196 -7.73 -8.24 12.65
N VAL A 197 -6.57 -8.61 13.17
CA VAL A 197 -5.61 -9.49 12.47
C VAL A 197 -5.73 -10.93 12.96
N ILE A 198 -5.63 -11.88 12.03
CA ILE A 198 -5.42 -13.31 12.22
C ILE A 198 -4.00 -13.63 11.75
N LEU A 199 -3.18 -14.22 12.62
CA LEU A 199 -1.82 -14.62 12.25
C LEU A 199 -1.76 -16.07 11.80
N PHE A 200 -1.16 -16.28 10.63
CA PHE A 200 -0.85 -17.61 10.12
C PHE A 200 0.65 -17.90 10.15
N PHE A 201 1.00 -19.04 10.74
CA PHE A 201 2.34 -19.62 10.74
C PHE A 201 2.26 -21.01 10.12
N ASP A 202 2.91 -21.25 8.98
CA ASP A 202 2.88 -22.55 8.31
C ASP A 202 3.61 -23.62 9.15
N GLU A 203 4.85 -23.33 9.54
CA GLU A 203 5.69 -24.26 10.27
C GLU A 203 5.93 -23.84 11.73
N ILE A 204 4.84 -23.69 12.49
CA ILE A 204 4.92 -23.26 13.90
C ILE A 204 5.77 -24.20 14.78
N HIS A 205 6.00 -25.44 14.33
CA HIS A 205 6.88 -26.38 15.02
C HIS A 205 8.36 -25.93 15.00
N GLN A 206 8.81 -25.17 14.00
CA GLN A 206 10.17 -24.60 13.98
C GLN A 206 10.40 -23.69 15.19
N ILE A 207 9.36 -22.93 15.54
CA ILE A 207 9.34 -22.02 16.69
C ILE A 207 9.25 -22.79 18.01
N LEU A 208 8.44 -23.84 18.07
CA LEU A 208 8.14 -24.57 19.30
C LEU A 208 9.20 -25.63 19.64
N GLY A 209 9.83 -26.25 18.64
CA GLY A 209 10.72 -27.40 18.76
C GLY A 209 12.16 -27.08 19.13
N ALA A 210 12.59 -25.83 18.97
CA ALA A 210 13.96 -25.42 19.30
C ALA A 210 14.25 -25.48 20.84
N GLY A 211 13.22 -25.68 21.67
CA GLY A 211 13.33 -25.77 23.14
C GLY A 211 13.36 -27.19 23.73
N SER A 212 13.15 -28.25 22.94
CA SER A 212 12.94 -29.61 23.48
C SER A 212 14.07 -30.62 23.27
N THR A 213 15.13 -30.27 22.54
CA THR A 213 16.30 -31.16 22.40
C THR A 213 17.44 -30.62 23.27
N GLY A 214 17.82 -31.38 24.30
CA GLY A 214 18.79 -31.01 25.34
C GLY A 214 20.20 -30.66 24.85
N GLY A 215 20.34 -29.48 24.25
CA GLY A 215 21.60 -28.79 23.99
C GLY A 215 21.41 -27.31 24.35
N GLU A 216 22.44 -26.70 24.93
CA GLU A 216 22.41 -25.35 25.48
C GLU A 216 22.28 -24.22 24.42
N ASP A 217 22.04 -24.55 23.16
CA ASP A 217 22.03 -23.62 22.04
C ASP A 217 20.69 -23.66 21.27
N GLY A 218 19.82 -22.67 21.47
CA GLY A 218 18.97 -22.22 20.35
C GLY A 218 17.56 -21.70 20.65
N GLY A 219 16.68 -22.45 21.31
CA GLY A 219 15.23 -22.20 21.10
C GLY A 219 14.35 -21.66 22.22
N LYS A 220 14.93 -20.99 23.22
CA LYS A 220 14.17 -20.55 24.41
C LYS A 220 13.30 -19.29 24.26
N GLY A 221 13.36 -18.53 23.16
CA GLY A 221 12.79 -17.16 23.15
C GLY A 221 11.29 -17.09 22.84
N LEU A 222 10.85 -17.73 21.77
CA LEU A 222 9.59 -17.37 21.12
C LEU A 222 8.36 -18.03 21.73
N ALA A 223 8.46 -19.31 22.10
CA ALA A 223 7.38 -20.01 22.79
C ALA A 223 6.97 -19.31 24.09
N ASP A 224 7.93 -18.72 24.81
CA ASP A 224 7.67 -18.01 26.06
C ASP A 224 7.05 -16.62 25.84
N ILE A 225 7.27 -16.00 24.68
CA ILE A 225 6.59 -14.76 24.27
C ILE A 225 5.14 -15.03 23.82
N ILE A 226 4.92 -16.11 23.07
CA ILE A 226 3.62 -16.40 22.44
C ILE A 226 2.64 -17.08 23.40
N LYS A 227 3.08 -18.06 24.22
CA LYS A 227 2.20 -18.83 25.14
C LYS A 227 1.29 -17.94 26.00
N PRO A 228 1.76 -16.84 26.63
CA PRO A 228 0.89 -16.00 27.44
C PRO A 228 -0.20 -15.31 26.61
N ALA A 229 0.12 -14.83 25.41
CA ALA A 229 -0.84 -14.16 24.54
C ALA A 229 -1.91 -15.12 24.01
N LEU A 230 -1.51 -16.34 23.61
CA LEU A 230 -2.44 -17.39 23.17
C LEU A 230 -3.37 -17.86 24.29
N SER A 231 -2.82 -18.03 25.51
CA SER A 231 -3.60 -18.48 26.67
C SER A 231 -4.69 -17.49 27.07
N ARG A 232 -4.42 -16.19 26.89
CA ARG A 232 -5.38 -15.11 27.20
C ARG A 232 -6.39 -14.85 26.09
N GLY A 233 -6.20 -15.41 24.89
CA GLY A 233 -7.07 -15.15 23.72
C GLY A 233 -6.98 -13.71 23.22
N GLU A 234 -5.87 -13.02 23.52
CA GLU A 234 -5.64 -11.63 23.06
C GLU A 234 -5.19 -11.56 21.60
N ILE A 235 -4.76 -12.70 21.04
CA ILE A 235 -4.28 -12.85 19.68
C ILE A 235 -5.00 -14.05 19.09
N SER A 236 -5.33 -13.96 17.80
CA SER A 236 -5.98 -15.01 17.00
C SER A 236 -5.36 -15.04 15.62
#